data_AF-A0A2E5Y2X6-F1
#
_entry.id   AF-A0A2E5Y2X6-F1
#
_cell.length_a   1.000
_cell.length_b   1.000
_cell.length_c   1.000
_cell.angle_alpha   90.00
_cell.angle_beta   90.00
_cell.angle_gamma   90.00
#
_symmetry.space_group_name_H-M   'P 1'
#
loop_
_entity.id
_entity.type
_entity.pdbx_description
1 polymer ?
#
loop_
_entity_poly.entity_id
_entity_poly.type
_entity_poly.pdbx_seq_one_letter_code
_entity_poly.pdbx_strand_id
1 'polypeptide(L)'
;MYRLLQHLPSNVDVGTVRLVRLWPFAVQRTRGNAAVAVELKTDDEDTLLTFLDSYWRDVIQPLQGAIESSEHSSRQQYPSDPGMVWFRETVSDADFYRRGLREEIQLEELPPAHKSWGGIGRIGATLAIHWPCESKTYEAIAWRMPHVAGQRQLDEKATLDIDQLEGTFLCRDDRLQSSLLAPRGNSPVLFGIRTWEEKIARHAAQTLIEGKMTEPVSGWMIFETNQATNDHLDEPIECIVEHIETIKGGHTIIKSETHQFVAFRESGNLALLCQQLKSGDVIECLGLIAPDQSIHIEFMRIKHLQPQRHRPLCPVCNKSMASMGANQGIRCKKCGHKSEDNWEERERNLPQHVWIQPSPSSRRHLAKPISVDETRQNNI
;
A
#
# COMPACT_ATOMS: atom_id res chain seq x y z
N MET A 1 -21.30 -6.06 -0.13
CA MET A 1 -21.82 -4.69 0.10
C MET A 1 -22.82 -4.27 -0.96
N TYR A 2 -22.41 -3.94 -2.21
CA TYR A 2 -23.34 -3.46 -3.25
C TYR A 2 -24.65 -4.28 -3.37
N ARG A 3 -24.55 -5.61 -3.51
CA ARG A 3 -25.73 -6.49 -3.56
C ARG A 3 -26.58 -6.45 -2.29
N LEU A 4 -25.99 -6.33 -1.10
CA LEU A 4 -26.74 -6.24 0.17
C LEU A 4 -27.60 -4.98 0.17
N LEU A 5 -27.02 -3.84 -0.21
CA LEU A 5 -27.72 -2.55 -0.22
C LEU A 5 -28.90 -2.53 -1.19
N GLN A 6 -28.79 -3.22 -2.33
CA GLN A 6 -29.88 -3.35 -3.30
C GLN A 6 -31.07 -4.18 -2.79
N HIS A 7 -30.88 -5.00 -1.75
CA HIS A 7 -31.92 -5.86 -1.18
C HIS A 7 -32.42 -5.37 0.18
N LEU A 8 -31.91 -4.24 0.68
CA LEU A 8 -32.36 -3.70 1.96
C LEU A 8 -33.87 -3.41 1.94
N PRO A 9 -34.56 -3.58 3.09
CA PRO A 9 -35.94 -3.13 3.23
C PRO A 9 -36.09 -1.65 2.88
N SER A 10 -37.23 -1.26 2.28
CA SER A 10 -37.46 0.10 1.78
C SER A 10 -37.47 1.18 2.87
N ASN A 11 -37.64 0.81 4.15
CA ASN A 11 -37.65 1.69 5.30
C ASN A 11 -36.25 1.88 5.93
N VAL A 12 -35.20 1.36 5.30
CA VAL A 12 -33.82 1.48 5.78
C VAL A 12 -33.07 2.48 4.90
N ASP A 13 -32.69 3.60 5.49
CA ASP A 13 -31.87 4.59 4.81
C ASP A 13 -30.39 4.20 4.88
N VAL A 14 -29.70 4.33 3.75
CA VAL A 14 -28.26 4.04 3.64
C VAL A 14 -27.46 5.32 3.81
N GLY A 15 -26.61 5.35 4.82
CA GLY A 15 -25.64 6.41 5.05
C GLY A 15 -24.30 6.12 4.36
N THR A 16 -23.21 6.46 5.04
CA THR A 16 -21.87 6.34 4.47
C THR A 16 -21.44 4.88 4.32
N VAL A 17 -20.87 4.55 3.15
CA VAL A 17 -20.24 3.25 2.91
C VAL A 17 -18.72 3.39 2.96
N ARG A 18 -18.07 2.49 3.69
CA ARG A 18 -16.63 2.50 3.94
C ARG A 18 -15.95 1.27 3.32
N LEU A 19 -14.73 1.46 2.82
CA LEU A 19 -13.78 0.40 2.44
C LEU A 19 -12.49 0.64 3.21
N VAL A 20 -12.18 -0.27 4.12
CA VAL A 20 -11.07 -0.14 5.07
C VAL A 20 -10.04 -1.23 4.80
N ARG A 21 -8.83 -0.83 4.42
CA ARG A 21 -7.65 -1.70 4.30
C ARG A 21 -7.12 -2.03 5.69
N LEU A 22 -6.67 -3.26 5.87
CA LEU A 22 -6.21 -3.80 7.15
C LEU A 22 -4.74 -4.20 7.07
N TRP A 23 -4.18 -4.74 8.17
CA TRP A 23 -2.77 -5.12 8.25
C TRP A 23 -2.34 -6.02 7.07
N PRO A 24 -1.38 -5.59 6.23
CA PRO A 24 -1.07 -6.31 5.01
C PRO A 24 -0.24 -7.58 5.24
N PHE A 25 0.10 -7.93 6.48
CA PHE A 25 0.77 -9.19 6.81
C PHE A 25 -0.15 -10.28 7.36
N ALA A 26 -1.44 -9.98 7.56
CA ALA A 26 -2.40 -10.93 8.09
C ALA A 26 -2.38 -12.28 7.33
N VAL A 27 -2.41 -13.37 8.08
CA VAL A 27 -2.19 -14.73 7.55
C VAL A 27 -3.37 -15.14 6.67
N GLN A 28 -4.58 -15.13 7.24
CA GLN A 28 -5.82 -15.56 6.58
C GLN A 28 -6.53 -14.40 5.86
N ARG A 29 -5.78 -13.61 5.08
CA ARG A 29 -6.31 -12.45 4.35
C ARG A 29 -6.71 -12.79 2.92
N THR A 30 -7.77 -12.13 2.45
CA THR A 30 -8.07 -12.00 1.04
C THR A 30 -7.05 -11.08 0.35
N ARG A 31 -6.95 -11.14 -0.98
CA ARG A 31 -6.05 -10.25 -1.73
C ARG A 31 -6.42 -8.78 -1.49
N GLY A 32 -5.45 -7.99 -1.06
CA GLY A 32 -5.64 -6.58 -0.72
C GLY A 32 -6.19 -6.31 0.69
N ASN A 33 -6.48 -7.36 1.48
CA ASN A 33 -6.94 -7.32 2.87
C ASN A 33 -7.79 -6.11 3.24
N ALA A 34 -9.06 -6.16 2.87
CA ALA A 34 -10.00 -5.08 3.11
C ALA A 34 -11.29 -5.61 3.72
N ALA A 35 -11.94 -4.76 4.50
CA ALA A 35 -13.30 -4.93 4.97
C ALA A 35 -14.16 -3.75 4.54
N VAL A 36 -15.47 -3.94 4.59
CA VAL A 36 -16.46 -2.94 4.21
C VAL A 36 -17.45 -2.75 5.35
N ALA A 37 -17.87 -1.52 5.58
CA ALA A 37 -18.88 -1.16 6.55
C ALA A 37 -19.88 -0.18 5.93
N VAL A 38 -21.07 -0.10 6.49
CA VAL A 38 -22.11 0.83 6.03
C VAL A 38 -22.92 1.32 7.24
N GLU A 39 -23.20 2.62 7.27
CA GLU A 39 -24.17 3.19 8.18
C GLU A 39 -25.59 2.93 7.65
N LEU A 40 -26.46 2.39 8.49
CA LEU A 40 -27.88 2.16 8.17
C LEU A 40 -28.74 2.87 9.22
N LYS A 41 -29.79 3.55 8.78
CA LYS A 41 -30.76 4.22 9.65
C LYS A 41 -32.12 3.55 9.48
N THR A 42 -32.72 3.16 10.60
CA THR A 42 -34.02 2.48 10.64
C THR A 42 -34.71 2.80 11.96
N ASP A 43 -36.03 2.93 11.93
CA ASP A 43 -36.87 3.01 13.13
C ASP A 43 -37.30 1.61 13.64
N ASP A 44 -37.04 0.56 12.86
CA ASP A 44 -37.34 -0.84 13.18
C ASP A 44 -36.07 -1.69 13.04
N GLU A 45 -35.29 -1.74 14.13
CA GLU A 45 -34.05 -2.52 14.18
C GLU A 45 -34.31 -4.03 14.14
N ASP A 46 -35.40 -4.51 14.75
CA ASP A 46 -35.70 -5.95 14.83
C ASP A 46 -36.00 -6.53 13.45
N THR A 47 -36.78 -5.82 12.63
CA THR A 47 -37.02 -6.21 11.23
C THR A 47 -35.73 -6.18 10.41
N LEU A 48 -34.88 -5.16 10.60
CA LEU A 48 -33.58 -5.09 9.93
C LEU A 48 -32.69 -6.27 10.33
N LEU A 49 -32.59 -6.61 11.62
CA LEU A 49 -31.78 -7.73 12.10
C LEU A 49 -32.31 -9.09 11.60
N THR A 50 -33.63 -9.23 11.46
CA THR A 50 -34.27 -10.41 10.87
C THR A 50 -33.92 -10.55 9.39
N PHE A 51 -33.95 -9.44 8.64
CA PHE A 51 -33.51 -9.40 7.26
C PHE A 51 -32.02 -9.77 7.14
N LEU A 52 -31.16 -9.18 7.98
CA LEU A 52 -29.72 -9.46 7.96
C LEU A 52 -29.40 -10.92 8.31
N ASP A 53 -30.16 -11.54 9.23
CA ASP A 53 -30.05 -12.98 9.51
C ASP A 53 -30.35 -13.83 8.28
N SER A 54 -31.45 -13.51 7.58
CA SER A 54 -31.81 -14.24 6.36
C SER A 54 -30.77 -14.03 5.28
N TYR A 55 -30.35 -12.79 5.04
CA TYR A 55 -29.34 -12.48 4.03
C TYR A 55 -28.00 -13.15 4.34
N TRP A 56 -27.60 -13.19 5.61
CA TRP A 56 -26.40 -13.92 6.05
C TRP A 56 -26.51 -15.39 5.67
N ARG A 57 -27.57 -16.08 6.10
CA ARG A 57 -27.76 -17.52 5.90
C ARG A 57 -27.88 -17.88 4.42
N ASP A 58 -28.61 -17.07 3.65
CA ASP A 58 -29.02 -17.41 2.29
C ASP A 58 -27.98 -16.96 1.23
N VAL A 59 -27.17 -15.93 1.53
CA VAL A 59 -26.25 -15.32 0.55
C VAL A 59 -24.78 -15.35 0.99
N ILE A 60 -24.47 -15.04 2.25
CA ILE A 60 -23.07 -14.85 2.69
C ILE A 60 -22.46 -16.16 3.20
N GLN A 61 -23.16 -16.86 4.10
CA GLN A 61 -22.71 -18.12 4.69
C GLN A 61 -22.36 -19.18 3.63
N PRO A 62 -23.12 -19.36 2.53
CA PRO A 62 -22.76 -20.33 1.49
C PRO A 62 -21.45 -20.02 0.76
N LEU A 63 -20.89 -18.83 0.90
CA LEU A 63 -19.59 -18.45 0.33
C LEU A 63 -18.42 -18.93 1.19
N GLN A 64 -18.65 -19.45 2.40
CA GLN A 64 -17.61 -19.98 3.28
C GLN A 64 -16.92 -21.21 2.65
N GLY A 65 -15.61 -21.34 2.86
CA GLY A 65 -14.82 -22.46 2.35
C GLY A 65 -14.43 -22.34 0.87
N ALA A 66 -14.87 -21.29 0.17
CA ALA A 66 -14.46 -21.04 -1.20
C ALA A 66 -12.97 -20.67 -1.26
N ILE A 67 -12.24 -21.29 -2.19
CA ILE A 67 -10.84 -20.96 -2.49
C ILE A 67 -10.81 -20.48 -3.93
N GLU A 68 -10.43 -19.23 -4.14
CA GLU A 68 -10.16 -18.73 -5.49
C GLU A 68 -8.68 -18.99 -5.81
N SER A 69 -8.42 -19.86 -6.80
CA SER A 69 -7.05 -20.11 -7.25
C SER A 69 -6.47 -18.86 -7.89
N SER A 70 -5.23 -18.52 -7.51
CA SER A 70 -4.50 -17.38 -8.07
C SER A 70 -3.33 -17.90 -8.91
N GLU A 71 -3.35 -17.61 -10.21
CA GLU A 71 -2.21 -17.87 -11.10
C GLU A 71 -1.10 -16.81 -10.98
N HIS A 72 -1.35 -15.70 -10.27
CA HIS A 72 -0.46 -14.53 -10.21
C HIS A 72 0.46 -14.47 -8.97
N SER A 73 0.30 -15.39 -8.02
CA SER A 73 1.07 -15.39 -6.78
C SER A 73 1.22 -16.81 -6.26
N SER A 74 2.44 -17.18 -5.87
CA SER A 74 2.76 -18.46 -5.21
C SER A 74 2.32 -18.51 -3.74
N ARG A 75 1.64 -17.47 -3.25
CA ARG A 75 1.16 -17.40 -1.87
C ARG A 75 0.04 -18.41 -1.64
N GLN A 76 0.12 -19.12 -0.51
CA GLN A 76 -0.94 -19.98 -0.02
C GLN A 76 -2.26 -19.21 0.10
N GLN A 77 -3.29 -19.71 -0.58
CA GLN A 77 -4.65 -19.20 -0.45
C GLN A 77 -5.33 -19.93 0.70
N TYR A 78 -6.07 -19.19 1.51
CA TYR A 78 -6.87 -19.74 2.59
C TYR A 78 -8.35 -19.78 2.16
N PRO A 79 -9.12 -20.78 2.61
CA PRO A 79 -10.57 -20.78 2.40
C PRO A 79 -11.20 -19.51 2.97
N SER A 80 -12.22 -18.99 2.28
CA SER A 80 -13.00 -17.86 2.77
C SER A 80 -13.68 -18.21 4.10
N ASP A 81 -13.54 -17.32 5.08
CA ASP A 81 -14.27 -17.39 6.35
C ASP A 81 -14.99 -16.05 6.59
N PRO A 82 -16.19 -15.86 6.00
CA PRO A 82 -16.87 -14.59 6.08
C PRO A 82 -17.25 -14.26 7.53
N GLY A 83 -17.42 -12.97 7.79
CA GLY A 83 -17.93 -12.48 9.06
C GLY A 83 -18.64 -11.15 8.89
N MET A 84 -19.67 -10.95 9.70
CA MET A 84 -20.47 -9.73 9.74
C MET A 84 -20.71 -9.36 11.20
N VAL A 85 -20.79 -8.06 11.48
CA VAL A 85 -21.07 -7.55 12.83
C VAL A 85 -22.06 -6.40 12.73
N TRP A 86 -22.85 -6.22 13.77
CA TRP A 86 -23.78 -5.11 13.92
C TRP A 86 -23.48 -4.35 15.20
N PHE A 87 -23.38 -3.03 15.08
CA PHE A 87 -23.31 -2.09 16.18
C PHE A 87 -24.48 -1.13 16.02
N ARG A 88 -25.33 -1.06 17.04
CA ARG A 88 -26.52 -0.18 17.05
C ARG A 88 -26.12 1.29 17.00
N GLU A 89 -25.02 1.63 17.67
CA GLU A 89 -24.52 3.00 17.78
C GLU A 89 -23.27 3.17 16.92
N THR A 90 -23.03 4.41 16.48
CA THR A 90 -21.76 4.78 15.87
C THR A 90 -20.65 4.66 16.90
N VAL A 91 -19.75 3.71 16.69
CA VAL A 91 -18.57 3.51 17.53
C VAL A 91 -17.30 3.85 16.75
N SER A 92 -16.29 4.32 17.46
CA SER A 92 -14.97 4.64 16.91
C SER A 92 -13.92 4.39 17.97
N ASP A 93 -12.86 3.68 17.63
CA ASP A 93 -11.70 3.45 18.50
C ASP A 93 -10.44 3.49 17.63
N ALA A 94 -9.75 4.63 17.66
CA ALA A 94 -8.60 4.89 16.82
C ALA A 94 -7.42 3.97 17.16
N ASP A 95 -7.23 3.64 18.44
CA ASP A 95 -6.13 2.79 18.89
C ASP A 95 -6.35 1.34 18.47
N PHE A 96 -7.56 0.81 18.70
CA PHE A 96 -7.93 -0.53 18.23
C PHE A 96 -7.82 -0.64 16.70
N TYR A 97 -8.30 0.36 15.97
CA TYR A 97 -8.19 0.44 14.52
C TYR A 97 -6.72 0.42 14.06
N ARG A 98 -5.86 1.31 14.60
CA ARG A 98 -4.43 1.40 14.23
C ARG A 98 -3.68 0.12 14.55
N ARG A 99 -4.02 -0.54 15.67
CA ARG A 99 -3.47 -1.85 16.04
C ARG A 99 -3.78 -2.89 14.95
N GLY A 100 -5.03 -2.94 14.47
CA GLY A 100 -5.44 -3.82 13.36
C GLY A 100 -4.84 -3.47 11.98
N LEU A 101 -4.06 -2.39 11.87
CA LEU A 101 -3.26 -2.07 10.68
C LEU A 101 -1.80 -2.52 10.79
N ARG A 102 -1.36 -3.03 11.95
CA ARG A 102 0.06 -3.23 12.29
C ARG A 102 0.38 -4.59 12.88
N GLU A 103 -0.61 -5.28 13.42
CA GLU A 103 -0.44 -6.61 14.00
C GLU A 103 -1.69 -7.49 13.78
N GLU A 104 -1.56 -8.76 14.12
CA GLU A 104 -2.66 -9.74 14.03
C GLU A 104 -3.59 -9.55 15.21
N ILE A 105 -4.89 -9.39 14.92
CA ILE A 105 -5.94 -9.31 15.95
C ILE A 105 -6.66 -10.65 16.04
N GLN A 106 -6.83 -11.18 17.25
CA GLN A 106 -7.61 -12.39 17.50
C GLN A 106 -9.10 -12.07 17.71
N LEU A 107 -9.97 -13.07 17.50
CA LEU A 107 -11.42 -12.90 17.63
C LEU A 107 -11.85 -12.54 19.07
N GLU A 108 -11.11 -13.01 20.06
CA GLU A 108 -11.37 -12.80 21.48
C GLU A 108 -11.04 -11.37 21.93
N GLU A 109 -10.23 -10.65 21.14
CA GLU A 109 -9.87 -9.25 21.39
C GLU A 109 -10.89 -8.26 20.84
N LEU A 110 -11.89 -8.73 20.07
CA LEU A 110 -12.85 -7.84 19.44
C LEU A 110 -13.74 -7.16 20.48
N PRO A 111 -13.97 -5.84 20.37
CA PRO A 111 -14.98 -5.17 21.17
C PRO A 111 -16.36 -5.81 20.93
N PRO A 112 -17.21 -5.88 21.96
CA PRO A 112 -18.48 -6.57 21.88
C PRO A 112 -19.41 -5.87 20.88
N ALA A 113 -19.78 -6.60 19.82
CA ALA A 113 -20.82 -6.18 18.88
C ALA A 113 -22.22 -6.54 19.44
N HIS A 114 -23.24 -5.78 19.04
CA HIS A 114 -24.64 -6.09 19.39
C HIS A 114 -25.11 -7.40 18.75
N LYS A 115 -24.62 -7.68 17.54
CA LYS A 115 -24.81 -8.96 16.87
C LYS A 115 -23.59 -9.31 16.03
N SER A 116 -23.36 -10.59 15.83
CA SER A 116 -22.21 -11.11 15.10
C SER A 116 -22.59 -12.38 14.36
N TRP A 117 -22.03 -12.54 13.16
CA TRP A 117 -22.21 -13.72 12.32
C TRP A 117 -20.87 -14.17 11.76
N GLY A 118 -20.74 -15.48 11.57
CA GLY A 118 -19.56 -16.10 10.94
C GLY A 118 -18.31 -16.10 11.82
N GLY A 119 -17.16 -16.21 11.15
CA GLY A 119 -15.85 -16.41 11.78
C GLY A 119 -14.93 -15.21 11.66
N ILE A 120 -13.72 -15.46 11.16
CA ILE A 120 -12.56 -14.53 11.16
C ILE A 120 -12.86 -13.21 10.45
N GLY A 121 -13.73 -13.18 9.44
CA GLY A 121 -14.15 -11.95 8.78
C GLY A 121 -14.73 -10.88 9.72
N ARG A 122 -15.15 -11.26 10.94
CA ARG A 122 -15.57 -10.33 11.99
C ARG A 122 -14.46 -9.37 12.42
N ILE A 123 -13.20 -9.79 12.36
CA ILE A 123 -12.06 -8.92 12.70
C ILE A 123 -12.04 -7.71 11.77
N GLY A 124 -12.05 -7.97 10.46
CA GLY A 124 -12.08 -6.90 9.46
C GLY A 124 -13.35 -6.05 9.53
N ALA A 125 -14.52 -6.69 9.69
CA ALA A 125 -15.78 -5.97 9.80
C ALA A 125 -15.80 -5.02 11.01
N THR A 126 -15.25 -5.45 12.15
CA THR A 126 -15.16 -4.63 13.37
C THR A 126 -14.16 -3.48 13.18
N LEU A 127 -12.98 -3.74 12.63
CA LEU A 127 -12.00 -2.69 12.31
C LEU A 127 -12.55 -1.63 11.34
N ALA A 128 -13.36 -2.05 10.36
CA ALA A 128 -13.99 -1.12 9.42
C ALA A 128 -15.02 -0.18 10.06
N ILE A 129 -15.70 -0.65 11.11
CA ILE A 129 -16.63 0.16 11.91
C ILE A 129 -15.85 1.13 12.79
N HIS A 130 -14.82 0.65 13.49
CA HIS A 130 -14.04 1.44 14.45
C HIS A 130 -13.08 2.46 13.81
N TRP A 131 -12.91 2.44 12.48
CA TRP A 131 -12.10 3.43 11.77
C TRP A 131 -12.63 4.86 12.02
N PRO A 132 -11.82 5.77 12.62
CA PRO A 132 -12.27 7.10 13.01
C PRO A 132 -12.50 8.06 11.84
N CYS A 133 -12.00 7.72 10.64
CA CYS A 133 -12.19 8.52 9.43
C CYS A 133 -11.61 9.95 9.53
N GLU A 134 -10.52 10.14 10.29
CA GLU A 134 -9.83 11.44 10.45
C GLU A 134 -9.17 11.92 9.15
N SER A 135 -8.53 10.99 8.43
CA SER A 135 -8.01 11.18 7.08
C SER A 135 -8.69 10.16 6.16
N LYS A 136 -9.22 10.63 5.03
CA LYS A 136 -9.96 9.78 4.10
C LYS A 136 -9.73 10.19 2.65
N THR A 137 -9.88 9.21 1.78
CA THR A 137 -10.00 9.40 0.34
C THR A 137 -11.24 8.66 -0.15
N TYR A 138 -11.55 8.80 -1.43
CA TYR A 138 -12.71 8.13 -2.03
C TYR A 138 -12.25 7.15 -3.09
N GLU A 139 -12.88 5.98 -3.14
CA GLU A 139 -12.69 5.02 -4.25
C GLU A 139 -14.05 4.71 -4.88
N ALA A 140 -14.23 5.06 -6.15
CA ALA A 140 -15.39 4.63 -6.93
C ALA A 140 -15.08 3.28 -7.57
N ILE A 141 -15.90 2.26 -7.25
CA ILE A 141 -15.72 0.90 -7.75
C ILE A 141 -16.92 0.52 -8.60
N ALA A 142 -16.65 0.05 -9.82
CA ALA A 142 -17.66 -0.53 -10.71
C ALA A 142 -17.43 -2.03 -10.85
N TRP A 143 -18.52 -2.79 -10.99
CA TRP A 143 -18.49 -4.25 -11.15
C TRP A 143 -18.91 -4.68 -12.55
N ARG A 144 -18.26 -5.72 -13.07
CA ARG A 144 -18.59 -6.36 -14.34
C ARG A 144 -19.98 -7.00 -14.27
N MET A 145 -20.58 -7.26 -15.44
CA MET A 145 -21.73 -8.17 -15.52
C MET A 145 -21.30 -9.61 -15.15
N PRO A 146 -22.14 -10.40 -14.44
CA PRO A 146 -21.74 -11.70 -13.86
C PRO A 146 -21.18 -12.77 -14.82
N HIS A 147 -21.40 -12.63 -16.12
CA HIS A 147 -20.99 -13.62 -17.15
C HIS A 147 -19.81 -13.15 -18.01
N VAL A 148 -19.22 -12.00 -17.71
CA VAL A 148 -18.10 -11.46 -18.48
C VAL A 148 -16.79 -11.99 -17.91
N ALA A 149 -16.00 -12.64 -18.77
CA ALA A 149 -14.70 -13.19 -18.44
C ALA A 149 -13.59 -12.58 -19.32
N GLY A 150 -12.34 -12.88 -19.00
CA GLY A 150 -11.19 -12.39 -19.76
C GLY A 150 -10.77 -10.96 -19.40
N GLN A 151 -9.99 -10.34 -20.28
CA GLN A 151 -9.42 -9.01 -20.06
C GLN A 151 -10.53 -7.96 -19.95
N ARG A 152 -10.37 -7.06 -18.98
CA ARG A 152 -11.27 -5.91 -18.77
C ARG A 152 -11.13 -4.93 -19.92
N GLN A 153 -12.25 -4.44 -20.44
CA GLN A 153 -12.27 -3.43 -21.50
C GLN A 153 -12.73 -2.10 -20.91
N LEU A 154 -11.86 -1.09 -21.00
CA LEU A 154 -12.12 0.28 -20.59
C LEU A 154 -11.85 1.19 -21.79
N ASP A 155 -12.64 2.25 -21.93
CA ASP A 155 -12.40 3.26 -22.94
C ASP A 155 -11.05 3.97 -22.68
N GLU A 156 -10.14 3.89 -23.66
CA GLU A 156 -8.78 4.41 -23.52
C GLU A 156 -8.76 5.93 -23.38
N LYS A 157 -9.66 6.63 -24.08
CA LYS A 157 -9.76 8.09 -24.00
C LYS A 157 -10.28 8.50 -22.63
N ALA A 158 -11.36 7.89 -22.16
CA ALA A 158 -11.87 8.15 -20.81
C ALA A 158 -10.83 7.84 -19.73
N THR A 159 -10.07 6.75 -19.90
CA THR A 159 -8.97 6.39 -18.99
C THR A 159 -7.89 7.47 -18.95
N LEU A 160 -7.49 8.03 -20.09
CA LEU A 160 -6.53 9.13 -20.18
C LEU A 160 -7.08 10.42 -19.56
N ASP A 161 -8.34 10.76 -19.82
CA ASP A 161 -8.99 11.95 -19.28
C ASP A 161 -9.04 11.88 -17.74
N ILE A 162 -9.33 10.70 -17.17
CA ILE A 162 -9.36 10.47 -15.71
C ILE A 162 -7.97 10.50 -15.09
N ASP A 163 -6.96 9.97 -15.77
CA ASP A 163 -5.56 10.00 -15.31
C ASP A 163 -5.01 11.43 -15.21
N GLN A 164 -5.48 12.33 -16.09
CA GLN A 164 -5.12 13.75 -16.09
C GLN A 164 -6.03 14.62 -15.23
N LEU A 165 -7.13 14.06 -14.71
CA LEU A 165 -8.11 14.80 -13.93
C LEU A 165 -7.53 15.20 -12.58
N GLU A 166 -7.48 16.50 -12.31
CA GLU A 166 -7.08 17.00 -10.99
C GLU A 166 -7.99 16.39 -9.92
N GLY A 167 -7.38 15.83 -8.88
CA GLY A 167 -8.10 15.19 -7.79
C GLY A 167 -8.13 13.66 -7.84
N THR A 168 -7.74 13.05 -8.96
CA THR A 168 -7.50 11.60 -9.04
C THR A 168 -6.05 11.28 -8.64
N PHE A 169 -5.80 10.04 -8.23
CA PHE A 169 -4.44 9.57 -7.93
C PHE A 169 -4.30 8.07 -8.15
N LEU A 170 -3.07 7.62 -8.39
CA LEU A 170 -2.73 6.20 -8.64
C LEU A 170 -3.56 5.57 -9.77
N CYS A 171 -3.88 6.33 -10.82
CA CYS A 171 -4.65 5.86 -11.96
C CYS A 171 -3.80 5.09 -12.98
N ARG A 172 -2.50 5.41 -13.08
CA ARG A 172 -1.55 4.77 -14.00
C ARG A 172 -0.18 4.54 -13.34
N ASP A 173 0.55 3.59 -13.90
CA ASP A 173 2.00 3.51 -13.71
C ASP A 173 2.71 3.97 -14.99
N ASP A 174 3.31 5.16 -14.96
CA ASP A 174 4.01 5.77 -16.09
C ASP A 174 5.15 4.90 -16.64
N ARG A 175 5.76 4.06 -15.79
CA ARG A 175 6.86 3.18 -16.21
C ARG A 175 6.37 1.98 -17.00
N LEU A 176 5.19 1.48 -16.66
CA LEU A 176 4.58 0.29 -17.27
C LEU A 176 3.57 0.65 -18.35
N GLN A 177 3.23 1.94 -18.50
CA GLN A 177 2.17 2.45 -19.37
C GLN A 177 0.82 1.74 -19.16
N SER A 178 0.65 1.07 -18.02
CA SER A 178 -0.52 0.24 -17.72
C SER A 178 -1.47 0.98 -16.79
N SER A 179 -2.76 0.97 -17.12
CA SER A 179 -3.81 1.43 -16.22
C SER A 179 -3.80 0.64 -14.92
N LEU A 180 -3.85 1.35 -13.80
CA LEU A 180 -4.05 0.80 -12.46
C LEU A 180 -5.53 0.74 -12.06
N LEU A 181 -6.42 1.28 -12.90
CA LEU A 181 -7.86 1.29 -12.66
C LEU A 181 -8.47 -0.10 -12.71
N ALA A 182 -8.03 -0.93 -13.65
CA ALA A 182 -8.55 -2.29 -13.86
C ALA A 182 -7.72 -3.33 -13.07
N PRO A 183 -8.30 -4.08 -12.12
CA PRO A 183 -7.56 -5.13 -11.44
C PRO A 183 -7.22 -6.29 -12.39
N ARG A 184 -6.17 -7.05 -12.06
CA ARG A 184 -5.78 -8.27 -12.77
C ARG A 184 -6.37 -9.51 -12.09
N GLY A 185 -6.84 -10.48 -12.87
CA GLY A 185 -7.41 -11.76 -12.41
C GLY A 185 -8.95 -11.79 -12.43
N ASN A 186 -9.52 -12.79 -11.76
CA ASN A 186 -10.94 -13.18 -11.86
C ASN A 186 -11.90 -12.36 -11.00
N SER A 187 -11.42 -11.30 -10.33
CA SER A 187 -12.25 -10.42 -9.51
C SER A 187 -13.48 -9.89 -10.27
N PRO A 188 -14.64 -9.70 -9.63
CA PRO A 188 -15.81 -9.11 -10.26
C PRO A 188 -15.69 -7.59 -10.50
N VAL A 189 -14.68 -6.93 -9.94
CA VAL A 189 -14.46 -5.49 -10.12
C VAL A 189 -14.04 -5.21 -11.56
N LEU A 190 -14.73 -4.31 -12.26
CA LEU A 190 -14.33 -3.80 -13.57
C LEU A 190 -13.19 -2.78 -13.41
N PHE A 191 -13.43 -1.74 -12.62
CA PHE A 191 -12.42 -0.73 -12.31
C PHE A 191 -12.61 -0.15 -10.90
N GLY A 192 -11.54 0.44 -10.36
CA GLY A 192 -11.54 1.29 -9.18
C GLY A 192 -10.83 2.61 -9.48
N ILE A 193 -11.46 3.75 -9.15
CA ILE A 193 -10.88 5.09 -9.33
C ILE A 193 -10.71 5.72 -7.96
N ARG A 194 -9.48 6.11 -7.62
CA ARG A 194 -9.16 6.76 -6.34
C ARG A 194 -9.05 8.27 -6.50
N THR A 195 -9.66 9.00 -5.58
CA THR A 195 -9.73 10.45 -5.62
C THR A 195 -9.68 11.06 -4.21
N TRP A 196 -9.31 12.33 -4.13
CA TRP A 196 -9.33 13.07 -2.87
C TRP A 196 -10.73 13.55 -2.47
N GLU A 197 -11.66 13.68 -3.43
CA GLU A 197 -13.00 14.22 -3.21
C GLU A 197 -14.10 13.36 -3.83
N GLU A 198 -15.21 13.16 -3.12
CA GLU A 198 -16.34 12.34 -3.58
C GLU A 198 -16.91 12.80 -4.93
N LYS A 199 -17.02 14.12 -5.13
CA LYS A 199 -17.55 14.71 -6.36
C LYS A 199 -16.73 14.31 -7.59
N ILE A 200 -15.41 14.19 -7.41
CA ILE A 200 -14.46 13.80 -8.45
C ILE A 200 -14.57 12.30 -8.70
N ALA A 201 -14.69 11.49 -7.64
CA ALA A 201 -14.95 10.06 -7.76
C ALA A 201 -16.21 9.77 -8.59
N ARG A 202 -17.30 10.51 -8.31
CA ARG A 202 -18.58 10.42 -9.02
C ARG A 202 -18.42 10.77 -10.50
N HIS A 203 -17.82 11.92 -10.79
CA HIS A 203 -17.60 12.37 -12.16
C HIS A 203 -16.74 11.36 -12.94
N ALA A 204 -15.59 10.97 -12.40
CA ALA A 204 -14.67 10.06 -13.06
C ALA A 204 -15.30 8.68 -13.32
N ALA A 205 -16.07 8.15 -12.37
CA ALA A 205 -16.79 6.89 -12.55
C ALA A 205 -17.82 6.97 -13.68
N GLN A 206 -18.62 8.04 -13.72
CA GLN A 206 -19.60 8.27 -14.78
C GLN A 206 -18.91 8.38 -16.15
N THR A 207 -17.85 9.19 -16.25
CA THR A 207 -17.06 9.33 -17.48
C THR A 207 -16.56 8.00 -18.02
N LEU A 208 -16.05 7.12 -17.14
CA LEU A 208 -15.55 5.81 -17.57
C LEU A 208 -16.68 4.86 -17.96
N ILE A 209 -17.78 4.83 -17.20
CA ILE A 209 -18.96 3.98 -17.47
C ILE A 209 -19.63 4.35 -18.79
N GLU A 210 -19.73 5.66 -19.09
CA GLU A 210 -20.32 6.18 -20.32
C GLU A 210 -19.36 6.11 -21.51
N GLY A 211 -18.10 5.70 -21.28
CA GLY A 211 -17.09 5.48 -22.32
C GLY A 211 -17.54 4.43 -23.34
N LYS A 212 -17.40 4.74 -24.63
CA LYS A 212 -17.95 3.92 -25.72
C LYS A 212 -17.39 2.52 -25.77
N MET A 213 -16.11 2.37 -25.41
CA MET A 213 -15.40 1.10 -25.41
C MET A 213 -15.31 0.46 -24.01
N THR A 214 -15.95 1.05 -23.00
CA THR A 214 -16.05 0.45 -21.67
C THR A 214 -17.15 -0.62 -21.67
N GLU A 215 -16.84 -1.80 -21.12
CA GLU A 215 -17.84 -2.87 -20.98
C GLU A 215 -18.97 -2.48 -20.01
N PRO A 216 -20.19 -3.03 -20.19
CA PRO A 216 -21.32 -2.69 -19.33
C PRO A 216 -21.08 -3.11 -17.88
N VAL A 217 -21.53 -2.27 -16.96
CA VAL A 217 -21.42 -2.49 -15.51
C VAL A 217 -22.71 -3.07 -14.94
N SER A 218 -22.60 -3.98 -13.97
CA SER A 218 -23.76 -4.43 -13.17
C SER A 218 -24.15 -3.43 -12.08
N GLY A 219 -23.28 -2.47 -11.83
CA GLY A 219 -23.44 -1.48 -10.78
C GLY A 219 -22.12 -0.84 -10.41
N TRP A 220 -22.20 0.25 -9.65
CA TRP A 220 -21.05 0.92 -9.09
C TRP A 220 -21.45 1.65 -7.81
N MET A 221 -20.46 1.95 -6.97
CA MET A 221 -20.65 2.80 -5.78
C MET A 221 -19.35 3.48 -5.38
N ILE A 222 -19.46 4.50 -4.53
CA ILE A 222 -18.33 5.24 -3.97
C ILE A 222 -18.16 4.82 -2.51
N PHE A 223 -16.93 4.55 -2.12
CA PHE A 223 -16.55 4.27 -0.74
C PHE A 223 -15.72 5.41 -0.18
N GLU A 224 -15.97 5.77 1.08
CA GLU A 224 -14.94 6.42 1.90
C GLU A 224 -13.88 5.38 2.28
N THR A 225 -12.61 5.71 2.16
CA THR A 225 -11.53 4.75 2.35
C THR A 225 -10.36 5.32 3.12
N ASN A 226 -9.68 4.46 3.87
CA ASN A 226 -8.41 4.76 4.51
C ASN A 226 -7.21 4.62 3.56
N GLN A 227 -7.43 4.46 2.25
CA GLN A 227 -6.33 4.33 1.30
C GLN A 227 -5.60 5.65 1.14
N ALA A 228 -4.29 5.60 0.88
CA ALA A 228 -3.44 6.78 0.75
C ALA A 228 -3.53 7.76 1.95
N THR A 229 -3.57 7.24 3.17
CA THR A 229 -3.65 8.03 4.42
C THR A 229 -2.40 7.94 5.29
N ASN A 230 -1.55 6.93 5.07
CA ASN A 230 -0.48 6.53 5.99
C ASN A 230 -0.96 6.11 7.39
N ASP A 231 -2.24 5.73 7.57
CA ASP A 231 -2.78 5.33 8.89
C ASP A 231 -1.99 4.19 9.54
N HIS A 232 -1.34 3.33 8.75
CA HIS A 232 -0.56 2.19 9.24
C HIS A 232 0.85 2.56 9.70
N LEU A 233 1.37 3.73 9.34
CA LEU A 233 2.74 4.13 9.63
C LEU A 233 2.83 4.87 10.96
N ASP A 234 3.95 4.65 11.66
CA ASP A 234 4.37 5.40 12.82
C ASP A 234 5.37 6.49 12.44
N GLU A 235 6.00 7.09 13.44
CA GLU A 235 7.07 8.06 13.25
C GLU A 235 8.25 7.48 12.46
N PRO A 236 8.97 8.32 11.69
CA PRO A 236 10.17 7.89 10.99
C PRO A 236 11.25 7.34 11.92
N ILE A 237 11.91 6.27 11.49
CA ILE A 237 13.00 5.64 12.22
C ILE A 237 14.32 6.09 11.59
N GLU A 238 15.08 6.91 12.31
CA GLU A 238 16.45 7.26 11.94
C GLU A 238 17.42 6.12 12.32
N CYS A 239 18.32 5.75 11.41
CA CYS A 239 19.34 4.75 11.69
C CYS A 239 20.65 5.03 10.96
N ILE A 240 21.73 4.52 11.54
CA ILE A 240 23.05 4.47 10.92
C ILE A 240 23.20 3.13 10.21
N VAL A 241 23.55 3.18 8.95
CA VAL A 241 23.82 1.99 8.14
C VAL A 241 25.09 1.33 8.66
N GLU A 242 25.02 0.07 9.10
CA GLU A 242 26.20 -0.71 9.46
C GLU A 242 26.66 -1.57 8.29
N HIS A 243 25.71 -2.26 7.66
CA HIS A 243 25.97 -3.20 6.59
C HIS A 243 24.82 -3.23 5.58
N ILE A 244 25.15 -3.44 4.30
CA ILE A 244 24.17 -3.59 3.22
C ILE A 244 24.40 -4.93 2.54
N GLU A 245 23.33 -5.69 2.42
CA GLU A 245 23.32 -7.00 1.77
C GLU A 245 22.32 -6.96 0.61
N THR A 246 22.79 -7.28 -0.60
CA THR A 246 21.92 -7.41 -1.78
C THR A 246 21.68 -8.89 -2.07
N ILE A 247 20.43 -9.33 -1.91
CA ILE A 247 20.05 -10.73 -2.13
C ILE A 247 19.87 -10.99 -3.63
N LYS A 248 20.15 -12.23 -4.06
CA LYS A 248 19.81 -12.72 -5.40
C LYS A 248 18.34 -12.42 -5.71
N GLY A 249 18.12 -11.64 -6.77
CA GLY A 249 16.80 -11.13 -7.13
C GLY A 249 16.69 -9.62 -7.06
N GLY A 250 17.58 -8.92 -6.34
CA GLY A 250 17.64 -7.45 -6.28
C GLY A 250 16.99 -6.82 -5.04
N HIS A 251 16.61 -7.63 -4.05
CA HIS A 251 16.17 -7.14 -2.73
C HIS A 251 17.39 -6.64 -1.94
N THR A 252 17.20 -5.58 -1.18
CA THR A 252 18.28 -4.94 -0.41
C THR A 252 17.93 -4.98 1.06
N ILE A 253 18.82 -5.54 1.87
CA ILE A 253 18.75 -5.54 3.32
C ILE A 253 19.75 -4.52 3.84
N ILE A 254 19.27 -3.61 4.68
CA ILE A 254 20.08 -2.66 5.44
C ILE A 254 20.06 -3.13 6.89
N LYS A 255 21.23 -3.39 7.46
CA LYS A 255 21.39 -3.72 8.88
C LYS A 255 21.86 -2.46 9.61
N SER A 256 21.17 -2.17 10.69
CA SER A 256 21.54 -1.15 11.69
C SER A 256 21.68 -1.84 13.04
N GLU A 257 22.15 -1.09 14.04
CA GLU A 257 22.28 -1.59 15.42
C GLU A 257 20.97 -2.15 15.98
N THR A 258 19.83 -1.51 15.65
CA THR A 258 18.53 -1.81 16.27
C THR A 258 17.59 -2.62 15.39
N HIS A 259 17.66 -2.42 14.07
CA HIS A 259 16.68 -2.98 13.14
C HIS A 259 17.32 -3.48 11.84
N GLN A 260 16.62 -4.42 11.21
CA GLN A 260 16.86 -4.83 9.84
C GLN A 260 15.79 -4.23 8.92
N PHE A 261 16.21 -3.46 7.93
CA PHE A 261 15.30 -2.87 6.94
C PHE A 261 15.40 -3.61 5.61
N VAL A 262 14.26 -3.77 4.93
CA VAL A 262 14.16 -4.47 3.66
C VAL A 262 13.52 -3.58 2.61
N ALA A 263 14.28 -3.30 1.54
CA ALA A 263 13.77 -2.72 0.31
C ALA A 263 13.64 -3.82 -0.76
N PHE A 264 12.40 -4.19 -1.08
CA PHE A 264 12.12 -5.19 -2.11
C PHE A 264 12.46 -4.65 -3.50
N ARG A 265 12.91 -5.50 -4.44
CA ARG A 265 13.23 -5.07 -5.81
C ARG A 265 12.08 -4.32 -6.47
N GLU A 266 10.86 -4.74 -6.20
CA GLU A 266 9.61 -4.17 -6.70
C GLU A 266 9.50 -2.69 -6.35
N SER A 267 10.14 -2.22 -5.26
CA SER A 267 10.21 -0.80 -4.90
C SER A 267 11.02 0.07 -5.88
N GLY A 268 11.73 -0.55 -6.83
CA GLY A 268 12.39 0.13 -7.94
C GLY A 268 13.51 1.06 -7.49
N ASN A 269 13.34 2.37 -7.72
CA ASN A 269 14.37 3.37 -7.41
C ASN A 269 14.73 3.39 -5.92
N LEU A 270 13.77 3.11 -5.03
CA LEU A 270 14.02 3.00 -3.60
C LEU A 270 15.09 1.94 -3.31
N ALA A 271 14.89 0.69 -3.77
CA ALA A 271 15.87 -0.38 -3.61
C ALA A 271 17.22 -0.05 -4.27
N LEU A 272 17.22 0.57 -5.45
CA LEU A 272 18.47 0.98 -6.12
C LEU A 272 19.26 2.03 -5.33
N LEU A 273 18.59 2.94 -4.64
CA LEU A 273 19.24 3.90 -3.75
C LEU A 273 19.76 3.21 -2.50
N CYS A 274 19.00 2.29 -1.90
CA CYS A 274 19.46 1.49 -0.76
C CYS A 274 20.76 0.72 -1.08
N GLN A 275 20.94 0.22 -2.31
CA GLN A 275 22.15 -0.48 -2.74
C GLN A 275 23.39 0.42 -2.84
N GLN A 276 23.21 1.74 -2.97
CA GLN A 276 24.28 2.72 -3.13
C GLN A 276 24.72 3.35 -1.80
N LEU A 277 23.99 3.09 -0.73
CA LEU A 277 24.38 3.45 0.63
C LEU A 277 25.67 2.74 1.04
N LYS A 278 26.29 3.19 2.12
CA LYS A 278 27.50 2.60 2.72
C LYS A 278 27.41 2.65 4.23
N SER A 279 28.27 1.86 4.88
CA SER A 279 28.45 1.90 6.31
C SER A 279 28.77 3.33 6.78
N GLY A 280 28.08 3.79 7.83
CA GLY A 280 28.15 5.13 8.40
C GLY A 280 27.17 6.15 7.80
N ASP A 281 26.40 5.81 6.77
CA ASP A 281 25.33 6.67 6.25
C ASP A 281 24.19 6.77 7.25
N VAL A 282 23.57 7.95 7.33
CA VAL A 282 22.39 8.18 8.16
C VAL A 282 21.18 8.28 7.26
N ILE A 283 20.21 7.40 7.51
CA ILE A 283 18.94 7.37 6.79
C ILE A 283 17.79 7.44 7.77
N GLU A 284 16.64 7.84 7.27
CA GLU A 284 15.39 7.87 7.99
C GLU A 284 14.35 7.09 7.16
N CYS A 285 13.69 6.14 7.79
CA CYS A 285 12.82 5.17 7.13
C CYS A 285 11.43 5.17 7.74
N LEU A 286 10.41 5.07 6.89
CA LEU A 286 9.04 4.71 7.27
C LEU A 286 8.70 3.37 6.62
N GLY A 287 8.11 2.46 7.40
CA GLY A 287 7.77 1.14 6.93
C GLY A 287 6.97 0.35 7.94
N LEU A 288 6.59 -0.86 7.57
CA LEU A 288 5.89 -1.79 8.44
C LEU A 288 6.83 -2.85 8.99
N ILE A 289 6.73 -3.09 10.30
CA ILE A 289 7.35 -4.24 10.94
C ILE A 289 6.62 -5.50 10.49
N ALA A 290 7.36 -6.40 9.85
CA ALA A 290 6.87 -7.70 9.43
C ALA A 290 6.95 -8.72 10.59
N PRO A 291 6.26 -9.88 10.48
CA PRO A 291 6.31 -10.90 11.52
C PRO A 291 7.73 -11.42 11.85
N ASP A 292 8.67 -11.31 10.90
CA ASP A 292 10.09 -11.64 11.10
C ASP A 292 10.90 -10.50 11.75
N GLN A 293 10.22 -9.48 12.27
CA GLN A 293 10.78 -8.27 12.90
C GLN A 293 11.56 -7.34 11.96
N SER A 294 11.60 -7.64 10.66
CA SER A 294 12.20 -6.74 9.69
C SER A 294 11.25 -5.60 9.31
N ILE A 295 11.79 -4.43 9.00
CA ILE A 295 11.02 -3.27 8.56
C ILE A 295 10.98 -3.24 7.05
N HIS A 296 9.80 -3.43 6.47
CA HIS A 296 9.57 -3.30 5.04
C HIS A 296 9.45 -1.81 4.68
N ILE A 297 10.48 -1.25 4.03
CA ILE A 297 10.56 0.18 3.73
C ILE A 297 9.47 0.58 2.73
N GLU A 298 8.69 1.61 3.07
CA GLU A 298 7.73 2.28 2.18
C GLU A 298 8.17 3.70 1.82
N PHE A 299 8.87 4.38 2.72
CA PHE A 299 9.52 5.65 2.45
C PHE A 299 10.93 5.68 3.04
N MET A 300 11.85 6.36 2.38
CA MET A 300 13.21 6.58 2.88
C MET A 300 13.69 7.98 2.54
N ARG A 301 14.42 8.60 3.45
CA ARG A 301 15.15 9.85 3.24
C ARG A 301 16.58 9.67 3.70
N ILE A 302 17.54 10.10 2.89
CA ILE A 302 18.95 10.12 3.27
C ILE A 302 19.21 11.41 4.04
N LYS A 303 19.67 11.32 5.28
CA LYS A 303 19.96 12.47 6.15
C LYS A 303 21.41 12.90 6.03
N HIS A 304 22.32 11.94 5.91
CA HIS A 304 23.75 12.21 5.79
C HIS A 304 24.45 11.09 5.03
N LEU A 305 25.42 11.46 4.18
CA LEU A 305 26.28 10.52 3.46
C LEU A 305 27.71 10.64 3.93
N GLN A 306 28.35 9.50 4.19
CA GLN A 306 29.79 9.45 4.36
C GLN A 306 30.51 9.74 3.03
N PRO A 307 31.58 10.55 3.03
CA PRO A 307 32.40 10.75 1.84
C PRO A 307 32.99 9.43 1.33
N GLN A 308 33.15 9.33 0.01
CA GLN A 308 33.84 8.21 -0.60
C GLN A 308 35.35 8.43 -0.57
N ARG A 309 36.04 7.59 0.20
CA ARG A 309 37.51 7.52 0.20
C ARG A 309 38.03 6.79 -1.04
N HIS A 310 38.98 7.38 -1.73
CA HIS A 310 39.64 6.79 -2.90
C HIS A 310 41.12 7.15 -2.93
N ARG A 311 41.89 6.37 -3.69
CA ARG A 311 43.29 6.68 -3.95
C ARG A 311 43.38 7.84 -4.94
N PRO A 312 44.28 8.81 -4.72
CA PRO A 312 44.44 9.95 -5.60
C PRO A 312 44.81 9.50 -7.03
N LEU A 313 44.54 10.38 -7.98
CA LEU A 313 44.94 10.18 -9.37
C LEU A 313 46.40 10.59 -9.55
N CYS A 314 47.14 9.83 -10.37
CA CYS A 314 48.52 10.15 -10.69
C CYS A 314 48.60 11.50 -11.42
N PRO A 315 49.41 12.46 -10.95
CA PRO A 315 49.51 13.80 -11.55
C PRO A 315 50.11 13.78 -12.96
N VAL A 316 50.78 12.69 -13.34
CA VAL A 316 51.45 12.56 -14.66
C VAL A 316 50.53 11.94 -15.71
N CYS A 317 49.73 10.92 -15.37
CA CYS A 317 48.96 10.15 -16.36
C CYS A 317 47.49 9.91 -15.98
N ASN A 318 47.02 10.55 -14.91
CA ASN A 318 45.64 10.55 -14.44
C ASN A 318 45.03 9.16 -14.17
N LYS A 319 45.87 8.16 -13.87
CA LYS A 319 45.46 6.82 -13.44
C LYS A 319 45.51 6.72 -11.92
N SER A 320 44.56 5.99 -11.32
CA SER A 320 44.53 5.77 -9.87
C SER A 320 45.82 5.12 -9.38
N MET A 321 46.34 5.65 -8.27
CA MET A 321 47.56 5.15 -7.63
C MET A 321 47.23 3.96 -6.71
N ALA A 322 48.20 3.07 -6.50
CA ALA A 322 48.06 1.89 -5.65
C ALA A 322 49.08 1.92 -4.50
N SER A 323 48.71 1.39 -3.33
CA SER A 323 49.64 1.25 -2.20
C SER A 323 50.83 0.35 -2.57
N MET A 324 52.02 0.73 -2.10
CA MET A 324 53.22 -0.10 -2.18
C MET A 324 53.44 -0.98 -0.94
N GLY A 325 52.58 -0.88 0.08
CA GLY A 325 52.76 -1.55 1.37
C GLY A 325 52.85 -0.54 2.52
N ALA A 326 52.82 -1.05 3.75
CA ALA A 326 52.86 -0.23 4.96
C ALA A 326 54.08 0.70 4.96
N ASN A 327 53.85 2.00 5.14
CA ASN A 327 54.88 3.05 5.18
C ASN A 327 55.73 3.20 3.91
N GLN A 328 55.29 2.67 2.76
CA GLN A 328 56.03 2.79 1.48
C GLN A 328 55.43 3.82 0.50
N GLY A 329 54.32 4.45 0.85
CA GLY A 329 53.61 5.38 -0.02
C GLY A 329 52.76 4.68 -1.09
N ILE A 330 52.38 5.44 -2.11
CA ILE A 330 51.58 4.96 -3.24
C ILE A 330 52.33 5.17 -4.56
N ARG A 331 52.05 4.31 -5.54
CA ARG A 331 52.68 4.34 -6.87
C ARG A 331 51.66 4.17 -7.98
N CYS A 332 51.88 4.88 -9.09
CA CYS A 332 51.16 4.65 -10.33
C CYS A 332 51.71 3.41 -11.06
N LYS A 333 50.84 2.42 -11.32
CA LYS A 333 51.22 1.20 -12.05
C LYS A 333 51.59 1.46 -13.53
N LYS A 334 51.14 2.59 -14.12
CA LYS A 334 51.37 2.91 -15.54
C LYS A 334 52.71 3.63 -15.78
N CYS A 335 52.99 4.72 -15.07
CA CYS A 335 54.18 5.55 -15.30
C CYS A 335 55.24 5.45 -14.18
N GLY A 336 54.94 4.76 -13.09
CA GLY A 336 55.89 4.56 -11.99
C GLY A 336 56.03 5.72 -11.01
N HIS A 337 55.33 6.84 -11.21
CA HIS A 337 55.30 7.97 -10.27
C HIS A 337 54.94 7.52 -8.85
N LYS A 338 55.61 8.06 -7.84
CA LYS A 338 55.43 7.74 -6.42
C LYS A 338 55.06 8.99 -5.63
N SER A 339 54.23 8.83 -4.61
CA SER A 339 53.86 9.90 -3.66
C SER A 339 53.62 9.30 -2.26
N GLU A 340 53.43 10.18 -1.27
CA GLU A 340 53.08 9.79 0.09
C GLU A 340 51.76 9.03 0.16
N ASP A 341 51.60 8.22 1.21
CA ASP A 341 50.38 7.43 1.41
C ASP A 341 49.25 8.33 1.89
N ASN A 342 48.36 8.71 0.97
CA ASN A 342 47.20 9.54 1.26
C ASN A 342 45.92 8.99 0.62
N TRP A 343 44.81 9.51 1.13
CA TRP A 343 43.46 9.25 0.64
C TRP A 343 42.79 10.58 0.33
N GLU A 344 42.03 10.60 -0.76
CA GLU A 344 41.16 11.71 -1.07
C GLU A 344 39.71 11.33 -0.73
N GLU A 345 38.98 12.29 -0.19
CA GLU A 345 37.55 12.17 0.07
C GLU A 345 36.78 12.93 -1.02
N ARG A 346 35.73 12.29 -1.53
CA ARG A 346 34.78 12.92 -2.45
C ARG A 346 33.37 12.73 -1.93
N GLU A 347 32.62 13.81 -1.95
CA GLU A 347 31.19 13.77 -1.67
C GLU A 347 30.48 12.83 -2.64
N ARG A 348 29.52 12.07 -2.12
CA ARG A 348 28.66 11.22 -2.93
C ARG A 348 27.42 12.00 -3.37
N ASN A 349 27.05 11.83 -4.64
CA ASN A 349 25.90 12.50 -5.23
C ASN A 349 24.67 11.59 -5.20
N LEU A 350 24.05 11.44 -4.03
CA LEU A 350 22.74 10.82 -3.85
C LEU A 350 21.75 11.88 -3.32
N PRO A 351 20.44 11.75 -3.59
CA PRO A 351 19.45 12.72 -3.14
C PRO A 351 19.32 12.71 -1.61
N GLN A 352 19.89 13.73 -0.97
CA GLN A 352 19.80 13.96 0.48
C GLN A 352 18.59 14.83 0.81
N HIS A 353 18.01 14.63 2.00
CA HIS A 353 16.89 15.38 2.57
C HIS A 353 15.59 15.35 1.76
N VAL A 354 15.46 14.43 0.81
CA VAL A 354 14.24 14.20 0.02
C VAL A 354 13.68 12.83 0.34
N TRP A 355 12.36 12.78 0.58
CA TRP A 355 11.65 11.52 0.74
C TRP A 355 11.49 10.80 -0.59
N ILE A 356 11.82 9.51 -0.58
CA ILE A 356 11.72 8.62 -1.72
C ILE A 356 10.68 7.55 -1.38
N GLN A 357 9.80 7.28 -2.33
CA GLN A 357 8.80 6.22 -2.25
C GLN A 357 8.85 5.32 -3.50
N PRO A 358 8.32 4.08 -3.43
CA PRO A 358 8.13 3.22 -4.59
C PRO A 358 7.30 3.86 -5.71
N SER A 359 7.38 3.28 -6.92
CA SER A 359 6.44 3.60 -8.01
C SER A 359 4.99 3.27 -7.64
N PRO A 360 3.99 3.95 -8.24
CA PRO A 360 2.56 3.76 -7.95
C PRO A 360 2.10 2.29 -7.85
N SER A 361 2.53 1.43 -8.78
CA SER A 361 2.15 0.01 -8.81
C SER A 361 2.73 -0.84 -7.67
N SER A 362 3.75 -0.33 -7.00
CA SER A 362 4.52 -1.04 -5.97
C SER A 362 4.28 -0.49 -4.56
N ARG A 363 3.42 0.53 -4.45
CA ARG A 363 2.96 1.08 -3.18
C ARG A 363 1.88 0.18 -2.59
N ARG A 364 1.84 0.13 -1.26
CA ARG A 364 0.68 -0.44 -0.56
C ARG A 364 -0.53 0.46 -0.72
N HIS A 365 -1.73 -0.10 -0.55
CA HIS A 365 -2.98 0.64 -0.65
C HIS A 365 -3.08 1.82 0.34
N LEU A 366 -2.51 1.66 1.54
CA LEU A 366 -2.54 2.68 2.59
C LEU A 366 -1.47 3.77 2.40
N ALA A 367 -0.41 3.50 1.64
CA ALA A 367 0.71 4.41 1.44
C ALA A 367 0.25 5.65 0.65
N LYS A 368 0.37 6.81 1.28
CA LYS A 368 0.02 8.08 0.67
C LYS A 368 1.05 8.48 -0.38
N PRO A 369 0.64 8.83 -1.61
CA PRO A 369 1.55 9.41 -2.58
C PRO A 369 2.21 10.68 -2.03
N ILE A 370 3.54 10.76 -2.07
CA ILE A 370 4.25 12.04 -1.95
C ILE A 370 3.65 13.01 -2.96
N SER A 371 3.19 14.15 -2.45
CA SER A 371 2.57 15.24 -3.20
C SER A 371 3.43 16.50 -3.07
N VAL A 372 3.35 17.40 -4.05
CA VAL A 372 3.95 18.74 -3.97
C VAL A 372 3.09 19.68 -3.13
N ASP A 373 1.80 19.37 -3.01
CA ASP A 373 0.87 20.08 -2.14
C ASP A 373 1.04 19.64 -0.69
N GLU A 374 1.74 20.46 0.10
CA GLU A 374 2.00 20.24 1.53
C GLU A 374 0.71 20.06 2.35
N THR A 375 -0.42 20.66 1.94
CA THR A 375 -1.71 20.49 2.64
C THR A 375 -2.26 19.07 2.53
N ARG A 376 -1.77 18.31 1.55
CA ARG A 376 -2.10 16.90 1.34
C ARG A 376 -1.00 15.98 1.84
N GLN A 377 0.07 16.50 2.44
CA GLN A 377 1.15 15.69 3.00
C GLN A 377 0.91 15.51 4.50
N ASN A 378 0.93 14.27 4.97
CA ASN A 378 0.89 13.95 6.39
C ASN A 378 1.88 12.81 6.68
N ASN A 379 2.48 12.86 7.86
CA ASN A 379 3.40 11.86 8.39
C ASN A 379 4.69 11.67 7.55
N ILE A 380 5.12 12.69 6.79
CA ILE A 380 6.33 12.71 5.93
C ILE A 380 6.92 14.13 5.89
#